data_AF-A0A939H3A4-F1
#
_entry.id   AF-A0A939H3A4-F1
#
_cell.length_a   1.000
_cell.length_b   1.000
_cell.length_c   1.000
_cell.angle_alpha   90.00
_cell.angle_beta   90.00
_cell.angle_gamma   90.00
#
_symmetry.space_group_name_H-M   'P 1'
#
loop_
_entity.id
_entity.type
_entity.pdbx_description
1 polymer ?
#
loop_
_entity_poly.entity_id
_entity_poly.type
_entity_poly.pdbx_seq_one_letter_code
_entity_poly.pdbx_strand_id
1 'polypeptide(L)'
;MKTKKHRAFLKWAGGKYSLAETINKNLPKADQLVEPFVGAGSVFLNTDFDSYILNDINPDLISLYQFIQNKPAELIKATKVLFCSSNNQENQYYLLREEFNTTQDPWTRAVLFLYLNRHGYNGLCRYSSKGRFNVPFGRYKRPYFPEEEMWYFSEKSKSATFTCLPFEDIFKQARKGQVIYCDPPYFPLSQSASFTSYAKAGFNFESQSKLANLAKKTASETGVPVLLSNHDTPDVRKLYTGAKVKSFEVKRTISRNGAKRTRVKEVLALFSPIDLNEKVIRPSPNNESPRTKTVL
;
A
#
# COMPACT_ATOMS: atom_id res chain seq x y z
N MET A 1 1.02 -24.28 -12.89
CA MET A 1 -0.10 -24.25 -11.93
C MET A 1 -0.30 -22.82 -11.46
N LYS A 2 -1.52 -22.28 -11.39
CA LYS A 2 -1.75 -20.94 -10.82
C LYS A 2 -1.60 -21.05 -9.30
N THR A 3 -0.67 -20.31 -8.71
CA THR A 3 -0.54 -20.19 -7.24
C THR A 3 -1.87 -19.69 -6.65
N LYS A 4 -2.31 -20.30 -5.55
CA LYS A 4 -3.52 -19.91 -4.84
C LYS A 4 -3.33 -18.47 -4.33
N LYS A 5 -4.25 -17.56 -4.65
CA LYS A 5 -4.22 -16.19 -4.12
C LYS A 5 -4.89 -16.14 -2.76
N HIS A 6 -4.31 -15.38 -1.85
CA HIS A 6 -4.78 -15.22 -0.48
C HIS A 6 -5.39 -13.83 -0.29
N ARG A 7 -6.61 -13.79 0.24
CA ARG A 7 -7.32 -12.54 0.53
C ARG A 7 -6.88 -11.99 1.88
N ALA A 8 -6.91 -10.67 2.00
CA ALA A 8 -6.75 -10.02 3.29
C ALA A 8 -8.01 -10.19 4.15
N PHE A 9 -7.81 -10.28 5.46
CA PHE A 9 -8.90 -10.35 6.43
C PHE A 9 -9.52 -8.97 6.72
N LEU A 10 -8.97 -7.88 6.21
CA LEU A 10 -9.58 -6.55 6.20
C LEU A 10 -10.12 -6.18 4.81
N LYS A 11 -11.25 -5.46 4.79
CA LYS A 11 -11.66 -4.68 3.62
C LYS A 11 -10.87 -3.38 3.62
N TRP A 12 -10.21 -3.06 2.51
CA TRP A 12 -9.35 -1.89 2.45
C TRP A 12 -9.49 -1.19 1.11
N ALA A 13 -9.56 0.14 1.15
CA ALA A 13 -9.56 0.95 -0.06
C ALA A 13 -8.24 0.73 -0.82
N GLY A 14 -8.32 0.55 -2.13
CA GLY A 14 -7.13 0.33 -2.96
C GLY A 14 -6.51 -1.06 -2.87
N GLY A 15 -7.12 -2.01 -2.15
CA GLY A 15 -6.59 -3.36 -1.96
C GLY A 15 -6.14 -4.04 -3.26
N LYS A 16 -4.85 -4.39 -3.32
CA LYS A 16 -4.16 -4.88 -4.52
C LYS A 16 -4.37 -6.36 -4.81
N TYR A 17 -5.37 -7.02 -4.22
CA TYR A 17 -5.63 -8.45 -4.41
C TYR A 17 -5.72 -8.86 -5.90
N SER A 18 -6.42 -8.09 -6.73
CA SER A 18 -6.50 -8.37 -8.18
C SER A 18 -5.18 -8.13 -8.92
N LEU A 19 -4.32 -7.26 -8.39
CA LEU A 19 -3.05 -6.83 -8.97
C LEU A 19 -1.84 -7.56 -8.39
N ALA A 20 -2.00 -8.34 -7.32
CA ALA A 20 -0.91 -8.96 -6.59
C ALA A 20 0.02 -9.77 -7.49
N GLU A 21 -0.53 -10.51 -8.45
CA GLU A 21 0.26 -11.28 -9.41
C GLU A 21 1.03 -10.39 -10.40
N THR A 22 0.42 -9.28 -10.85
CA THR A 22 1.10 -8.30 -11.70
C THR A 22 2.23 -7.64 -10.91
N ILE A 23 1.98 -7.22 -9.68
CA ILE A 23 2.99 -6.60 -8.81
C ILE A 23 4.13 -7.58 -8.55
N ASN A 24 3.83 -8.81 -8.14
CA ASN A 24 4.83 -9.86 -7.88
C ASN A 24 5.75 -10.10 -9.11
N LYS A 25 5.18 -10.16 -10.33
CA LYS A 25 5.97 -10.30 -11.57
C LYS A 25 6.91 -9.12 -11.88
N ASN A 26 6.68 -7.95 -11.30
CA ASN A 26 7.51 -6.76 -11.52
C ASN A 26 8.31 -6.36 -10.26
N LEU A 27 8.18 -7.11 -9.15
CA LEU A 27 9.04 -6.96 -8.00
C LEU A 27 10.38 -7.63 -8.28
N PRO A 28 11.51 -6.92 -8.14
CA PRO A 28 12.83 -7.54 -8.11
C PRO A 28 12.92 -8.61 -7.03
N LYS A 29 13.73 -9.64 -7.29
CA LYS A 29 14.09 -10.62 -6.26
C LYS A 29 14.95 -9.94 -5.18
N ALA A 30 14.67 -10.26 -3.94
CA ALA A 30 15.40 -9.81 -2.76
C ALA A 30 15.10 -10.77 -1.60
N ASP A 31 15.83 -10.66 -0.50
CA ASP A 31 15.63 -11.49 0.70
C ASP A 31 14.46 -10.94 1.54
N GLN A 32 14.30 -9.61 1.56
CA GLN A 32 13.31 -8.93 2.37
C GLN A 32 12.46 -7.95 1.56
N LEU A 33 11.14 -8.04 1.70
CA LEU A 33 10.19 -7.05 1.17
C LEU A 33 9.85 -6.01 2.24
N VAL A 34 9.96 -4.74 1.87
CA VAL A 34 9.55 -3.61 2.71
C VAL A 34 8.31 -2.95 2.09
N GLU A 35 7.21 -2.86 2.84
CA GLU A 35 5.99 -2.15 2.43
C GLU A 35 5.76 -0.93 3.35
N PRO A 36 6.15 0.30 2.95
CA PRO A 36 5.93 1.51 3.76
C PRO A 36 4.45 1.88 3.97
N PHE A 37 3.57 1.33 3.14
CA PHE A 37 2.11 1.57 3.10
C PHE A 37 1.36 0.23 3.00
N VAL A 38 1.52 -0.65 3.99
CA VAL A 38 1.03 -2.03 3.90
C VAL A 38 -0.49 -2.11 3.69
N GLY A 39 -1.27 -1.21 4.30
CA GLY A 39 -2.73 -1.30 4.27
C GLY A 39 -3.21 -2.71 4.64
N ALA A 40 -4.08 -3.32 3.83
CA ALA A 40 -4.55 -4.70 4.02
C ALA A 40 -3.49 -5.81 3.78
N GLY A 41 -2.26 -5.49 3.37
CA GLY A 41 -1.19 -6.47 3.16
C GLY A 41 -1.43 -7.40 1.97
N SER A 42 -2.13 -6.95 0.92
CA SER A 42 -2.44 -7.82 -0.22
C SER A 42 -1.21 -8.30 -0.98
N VAL A 43 -0.14 -7.50 -1.04
CA VAL A 43 1.12 -7.91 -1.69
C VAL A 43 1.88 -8.88 -0.79
N PHE A 44 2.15 -8.50 0.45
CA PHE A 44 2.64 -9.39 1.51
C PHE A 44 1.99 -10.79 1.46
N LEU A 45 0.66 -10.87 1.49
CA LEU A 45 -0.05 -12.16 1.54
C LEU A 45 0.16 -13.04 0.29
N ASN A 46 0.64 -12.48 -0.82
CA ASN A 46 0.73 -13.12 -2.13
C ASN A 46 2.14 -13.08 -2.76
N THR A 47 3.17 -12.75 -1.98
CA THR A 47 4.59 -12.85 -2.34
C THR A 47 5.30 -13.78 -1.38
N ASP A 48 6.45 -14.34 -1.76
CA ASP A 48 7.21 -15.28 -0.93
C ASP A 48 8.65 -14.76 -0.77
N PHE A 49 8.85 -13.91 0.24
CA PHE A 49 10.15 -13.39 0.67
C PHE A 49 10.54 -14.03 2.01
N ASP A 50 11.83 -14.07 2.32
CA ASP A 50 12.33 -14.68 3.57
C ASP A 50 11.85 -13.91 4.80
N SER A 51 11.73 -12.58 4.67
CA SER A 51 11.18 -11.72 5.71
C SER A 51 10.51 -10.46 5.17
N TYR A 52 9.76 -9.77 6.03
CA TYR A 52 9.02 -8.56 5.69
C TYR A 52 9.20 -7.45 6.73
N ILE A 53 9.22 -6.20 6.26
CA ILE A 53 8.99 -5.02 7.09
C ILE A 53 7.72 -4.36 6.60
N LEU A 54 6.67 -4.38 7.42
CA LEU A 54 5.33 -3.93 7.06
C LEU A 54 4.96 -2.70 7.90
N ASN A 55 4.86 -1.56 7.23
CA ASN A 55 4.62 -0.28 7.89
C ASN A 55 3.31 0.35 7.42
N ASP A 56 2.65 1.06 8.32
CA ASP A 56 1.57 1.98 8.00
C ASP A 56 1.57 3.15 8.99
N ILE A 57 1.00 4.28 8.60
CA ILE A 57 0.84 5.42 9.51
C ILE A 57 -0.35 5.22 10.47
N ASN A 58 -1.23 4.25 10.20
CA ASN A 58 -2.40 3.97 11.02
C ASN A 58 -2.03 3.07 12.23
N PRO A 59 -2.03 3.59 13.47
CA PRO A 59 -1.67 2.81 14.65
C PRO A 59 -2.69 1.72 14.99
N ASP A 60 -3.98 1.90 14.68
CA ASP A 60 -5.00 0.86 14.95
C ASP A 60 -4.80 -0.36 14.05
N LEU A 61 -4.38 -0.13 12.81
CA LEU A 61 -4.05 -1.19 11.86
C LEU A 61 -2.83 -1.98 12.33
N ILE A 62 -1.76 -1.28 12.70
CA ILE A 62 -0.51 -1.92 13.15
C ILE A 62 -0.71 -2.66 14.48
N SER A 63 -1.46 -2.08 15.42
CA SER A 63 -1.82 -2.74 16.68
C SER A 63 -2.61 -4.04 16.42
N LEU A 64 -3.62 -4.00 15.54
CA LEU A 64 -4.35 -5.20 15.14
C LEU A 64 -3.42 -6.28 14.54
N TYR A 65 -2.48 -5.88 13.68
CA TYR A 65 -1.50 -6.80 13.08
C TYR A 65 -0.57 -7.44 14.10
N GLN A 66 -0.12 -6.67 15.09
CA GLN A 66 0.67 -7.19 16.20
C GLN A 66 -0.15 -8.15 17.07
N PHE A 67 -1.44 -7.88 17.33
CA PHE A 67 -2.28 -8.80 18.09
C PHE A 67 -2.58 -10.10 17.34
N ILE A 68 -2.88 -10.06 16.04
CA ILE A 68 -3.10 -11.30 15.27
C ILE A 68 -1.80 -12.11 15.10
N GLN A 69 -0.63 -11.46 15.08
CA GLN A 69 0.67 -12.14 15.08
C GLN A 69 0.92 -12.87 16.41
N ASN A 70 0.68 -12.22 17.55
CA ASN A 70 1.08 -12.72 18.86
C ASN A 70 0.01 -13.53 19.60
N LYS A 71 -1.28 -13.25 19.37
CA LYS A 71 -2.43 -13.82 20.08
C LYS A 71 -3.59 -14.16 19.13
N PRO A 72 -3.35 -14.98 18.08
CA PRO A 72 -4.35 -15.20 17.05
C PRO A 72 -5.62 -15.87 17.56
N ALA A 73 -5.49 -16.90 18.40
CA ALA A 73 -6.62 -17.64 18.93
C ALA A 73 -7.54 -16.73 19.76
N GLU A 74 -6.96 -15.92 20.66
CA GLU A 74 -7.71 -15.01 21.50
C GLU A 74 -8.38 -13.91 20.67
N LEU A 75 -7.68 -13.32 19.70
CA LEU A 75 -8.23 -12.23 18.88
C LEU A 75 -9.36 -12.73 17.98
N ILE A 76 -9.19 -13.91 17.37
CA ILE A 76 -10.21 -14.55 16.55
C ILE A 76 -11.45 -14.84 17.40
N LYS A 77 -11.29 -15.47 18.57
CA LYS A 77 -12.39 -15.77 19.48
C LYS A 77 -13.12 -14.50 19.93
N ALA A 78 -12.39 -13.50 20.40
CA ALA A 78 -12.94 -12.23 20.89
C ALA A 78 -13.64 -11.44 19.79
N THR A 79 -13.16 -11.50 18.55
CA THR A 79 -13.82 -10.83 17.44
C THR A 79 -15.04 -11.59 16.95
N LYS A 80 -14.97 -12.93 16.88
CA LYS A 80 -16.05 -13.80 16.35
C LYS A 80 -17.36 -13.60 17.09
N VAL A 81 -17.33 -13.39 18.42
CA VAL A 81 -18.54 -13.15 19.21
C VAL A 81 -19.28 -11.87 18.80
N LEU A 82 -18.59 -10.90 18.17
CA LEU A 82 -19.21 -9.68 17.68
C LEU A 82 -19.95 -9.87 16.34
N PHE A 83 -19.73 -10.99 15.63
CA PHE A 83 -20.31 -11.26 14.31
C PHE A 83 -21.63 -12.02 14.44
N CYS A 84 -22.57 -11.44 15.19
CA CYS A 84 -23.89 -12.00 15.47
C CYS A 84 -25.01 -11.02 15.08
N SER A 85 -26.24 -11.52 14.94
CA SER A 85 -27.39 -10.73 14.45
C SER A 85 -27.75 -9.55 15.36
N SER A 86 -27.53 -9.66 16.67
CA SER A 86 -27.78 -8.58 17.63
C SER A 86 -26.82 -7.41 17.41
N ASN A 87 -25.57 -7.68 17.03
CA ASN A 87 -24.60 -6.63 16.75
C ASN A 87 -24.72 -6.07 15.33
N ASN A 88 -25.41 -6.77 14.41
CA ASN A 88 -25.69 -6.24 13.06
C ASN A 88 -26.90 -5.28 13.03
N GLN A 89 -27.04 -4.43 14.05
CA GLN A 89 -28.08 -3.41 14.19
C GLN A 89 -27.45 -2.02 14.21
N GLU A 90 -28.13 -1.03 13.66
CA GLU A 90 -27.58 0.33 13.50
C GLU A 90 -27.23 0.98 14.84
N ASN A 91 -28.08 0.85 15.84
CA ASN A 91 -27.84 1.34 17.19
C ASN A 91 -26.60 0.67 17.82
N GLN A 92 -26.49 -0.66 17.74
CA GLN A 92 -25.36 -1.42 18.29
C GLN A 92 -24.05 -1.07 17.58
N TYR A 93 -24.08 -0.89 16.27
CA TYR A 93 -22.92 -0.42 15.52
C TYR A 93 -22.41 0.93 16.05
N TYR A 94 -23.30 1.89 16.30
CA TYR A 94 -22.87 3.20 16.80
C TYR A 94 -22.41 3.18 18.27
N LEU A 95 -22.97 2.31 19.11
CA LEU A 95 -22.48 2.08 20.47
C LEU A 95 -21.05 1.54 20.47
N LEU A 96 -20.79 0.46 19.72
CA LEU A 96 -19.46 -0.14 19.59
C LEU A 96 -18.45 0.81 18.91
N ARG A 97 -18.92 1.67 17.99
CA ARG A 97 -18.08 2.72 17.41
C ARG A 97 -17.71 3.80 18.42
N GLU A 98 -18.62 4.15 19.32
CA GLU A 98 -18.34 5.10 20.39
C GLU A 98 -17.38 4.51 21.43
N GLU A 99 -17.54 3.24 21.78
CA GLU A 99 -16.58 2.50 22.61
C GLU A 99 -15.18 2.51 21.97
N PHE A 100 -15.08 2.18 20.68
CA PHE A 100 -13.81 2.27 19.95
C PHE A 100 -13.19 3.67 19.99
N ASN A 101 -14.01 4.72 19.99
CA ASN A 101 -13.53 6.11 19.99
C ASN A 101 -13.13 6.63 21.38
N THR A 102 -13.55 5.96 22.45
CA THR A 102 -13.34 6.42 23.83
C THR A 102 -12.38 5.53 24.61
N THR A 103 -12.31 4.23 24.28
CA THR A 103 -11.40 3.30 24.93
C THR A 103 -9.93 3.60 24.59
N GLN A 104 -9.08 3.50 25.62
CA GLN A 104 -7.62 3.56 25.50
C GLN A 104 -6.98 2.16 25.47
N ASP A 105 -7.75 1.10 25.72
CA ASP A 105 -7.24 -0.27 25.72
C ASP A 105 -6.95 -0.74 24.29
N PRO A 106 -5.68 -1.00 23.92
CA PRO A 106 -5.32 -1.41 22.56
C PRO A 106 -5.97 -2.73 22.14
N TRP A 107 -6.22 -3.64 23.09
CA TRP A 107 -6.86 -4.92 22.80
C TRP A 107 -8.30 -4.73 22.33
N THR A 108 -9.10 -4.01 23.13
CA THR A 108 -10.49 -3.66 22.78
C THR A 108 -10.54 -2.90 21.46
N ARG A 109 -9.62 -1.96 21.21
CA ARG A 109 -9.52 -1.26 19.93
C ARG A 109 -9.31 -2.23 18.77
N ALA A 110 -8.39 -3.18 18.87
CA ALA A 110 -8.11 -4.13 17.79
C ALA A 110 -9.32 -5.02 17.45
N VAL A 111 -10.01 -5.55 18.48
CA VAL A 111 -11.23 -6.35 18.33
C VAL A 111 -12.32 -5.53 17.64
N LEU A 112 -12.59 -4.31 18.13
CA LEU A 112 -13.60 -3.43 17.56
C LEU A 112 -13.23 -2.93 16.16
N PHE A 113 -11.95 -2.74 15.86
CA PHE A 113 -11.49 -2.27 14.55
C PHE A 113 -11.88 -3.26 13.43
N LEU A 114 -11.68 -4.56 13.64
CA LEU A 114 -12.10 -5.58 12.67
C LEU A 114 -13.63 -5.65 12.54
N TYR A 115 -14.36 -5.55 13.66
CA TYR A 115 -15.83 -5.46 13.65
C TYR A 115 -16.30 -4.26 12.81
N LEU A 116 -15.80 -3.05 13.10
CA LEU A 116 -16.15 -1.81 12.42
C LEU A 116 -15.78 -1.85 10.93
N ASN A 117 -14.65 -2.48 10.57
CA ASN A 117 -14.26 -2.66 9.19
C ASN A 117 -15.27 -3.53 8.39
N ARG A 118 -15.79 -4.58 9.02
CA ARG A 118 -16.70 -5.53 8.35
C ARG A 118 -18.17 -5.08 8.37
N HIS A 119 -18.58 -4.32 9.39
CA HIS A 119 -19.95 -3.82 9.55
C HIS A 119 -20.14 -2.39 9.01
N GLY A 120 -19.07 -1.60 8.92
CA GLY A 120 -19.07 -0.22 8.45
C GLY A 120 -19.16 -0.09 6.92
N TYR A 121 -19.66 1.06 6.47
CA TYR A 121 -19.90 1.34 5.06
C TYR A 121 -18.66 1.11 4.19
N ASN A 122 -18.78 0.19 3.23
CA ASN A 122 -17.76 -0.19 2.25
C ASN A 122 -16.40 -0.61 2.83
N GLY A 123 -16.33 -0.92 4.13
CA GLY A 123 -15.06 -1.19 4.80
C GLY A 123 -14.09 -0.02 4.71
N LEU A 124 -14.61 1.20 4.71
CA LEU A 124 -13.79 2.40 4.83
C LEU A 124 -13.08 2.41 6.18
N CYS A 125 -11.90 3.00 6.21
CA CYS A 125 -11.18 3.35 7.43
C CYS A 125 -10.99 4.87 7.39
N ARG A 126 -11.74 5.60 8.23
CA ARG A 126 -11.75 7.06 8.20
C ARG A 126 -11.91 7.64 9.60
N TYR A 127 -11.06 8.61 9.89
CA TYR A 127 -11.04 9.36 11.13
C TYR A 127 -11.34 10.83 10.83
N SER A 128 -11.98 11.50 11.78
CA SER A 128 -12.13 12.95 11.79
C SER A 128 -10.80 13.64 12.12
N SER A 129 -10.74 14.97 11.97
CA SER A 129 -9.58 15.77 12.40
C SER A 129 -9.28 15.66 13.91
N LYS A 130 -10.25 15.21 14.71
CA LYS A 130 -10.08 14.93 16.14
C LYS A 130 -9.63 13.48 16.42
N GLY A 131 -9.22 12.72 15.40
CA GLY A 131 -8.78 11.32 15.55
C GLY A 131 -9.91 10.31 15.81
N ARG A 132 -11.18 10.71 15.71
CA ARG A 132 -12.33 9.81 15.97
C ARG A 132 -12.78 9.11 14.70
N PHE A 133 -12.93 7.79 14.75
CA PHE A 133 -13.48 6.96 13.67
C PHE A 133 -14.93 7.33 13.40
N ASN A 134 -15.24 7.64 12.14
CA ASN A 134 -16.51 8.26 11.74
C ASN A 134 -17.17 7.60 10.51
N VAL A 135 -16.93 6.32 10.29
CA VAL A 135 -17.57 5.56 9.20
C VAL A 135 -18.99 5.18 9.62
N PRO A 136 -20.02 5.42 8.77
CA PRO A 136 -21.41 5.07 9.08
C PRO A 136 -21.65 3.56 8.96
N PHE A 137 -22.78 3.08 9.50
CA PHE A 137 -23.18 1.68 9.41
C PHE A 137 -23.38 1.25 7.95
N GLY A 138 -22.88 0.06 7.59
CA GLY A 138 -22.86 -0.44 6.21
C GLY A 138 -24.13 -1.16 5.75
N ARG A 139 -25.04 -1.51 6.68
CA ARG A 139 -26.32 -2.21 6.40
C ARG A 139 -26.16 -3.50 5.59
N TYR A 140 -25.11 -4.28 5.84
CA TYR A 140 -24.92 -5.57 5.20
C TYR A 140 -25.90 -6.61 5.76
N LYS A 141 -26.50 -7.45 4.89
CA LYS A 141 -27.40 -8.52 5.32
C LYS A 141 -26.72 -9.50 6.30
N ARG A 142 -25.49 -9.90 5.97
CA ARG A 142 -24.68 -10.81 6.79
C ARG A 142 -23.19 -10.49 6.59
N PRO A 143 -22.58 -9.70 7.48
CA PRO A 143 -21.13 -9.47 7.47
C PRO A 143 -20.36 -10.80 7.55
N TYR A 144 -19.39 -10.98 6.66
CA TYR A 144 -18.52 -12.17 6.66
C TYR A 144 -17.44 -12.04 7.74
N PHE A 145 -17.32 -13.06 8.60
CA PHE A 145 -16.22 -13.20 9.56
C PHE A 145 -15.03 -13.92 8.89
N PRO A 146 -13.86 -13.25 8.74
CA PRO A 146 -12.75 -13.75 7.92
C PRO A 146 -11.79 -14.66 8.70
N GLU A 147 -12.32 -15.73 9.29
CA GLU A 147 -11.54 -16.61 10.20
C GLU A 147 -10.35 -17.28 9.51
N GLU A 148 -10.56 -17.86 8.32
CA GLU A 148 -9.49 -18.51 7.55
C GLU A 148 -8.41 -17.51 7.15
N GLU A 149 -8.80 -16.30 6.72
CA GLU A 149 -7.85 -15.25 6.34
C GLU A 149 -7.07 -14.72 7.55
N MET A 150 -7.67 -14.68 8.74
CA MET A 150 -6.99 -14.29 9.98
C MET A 150 -5.92 -15.32 10.37
N TRP A 151 -6.24 -16.61 10.32
CA TRP A 151 -5.25 -17.67 10.58
C TRP A 151 -4.12 -17.68 9.57
N TYR A 152 -4.42 -17.53 8.27
CA TYR A 152 -3.39 -17.43 7.24
C TYR A 152 -2.50 -16.19 7.43
N PHE A 153 -3.09 -15.04 7.77
CA PHE A 153 -2.32 -13.83 8.06
C PHE A 153 -1.40 -14.02 9.27
N SER A 154 -1.89 -14.65 10.35
CA SER A 154 -1.11 -14.95 11.55
C SER A 154 0.09 -15.85 11.26
N GLU A 155 -0.11 -16.91 10.48
CA GLU A 155 0.99 -17.82 10.12
C GLU A 155 2.05 -17.09 9.30
N LYS A 156 1.61 -16.33 8.29
CA LYS A 156 2.54 -15.60 7.43
C LYS A 156 3.25 -14.47 8.17
N SER A 157 2.60 -13.85 9.14
CA SER A 157 3.17 -12.70 9.84
C SER A 157 4.34 -13.07 10.76
N LYS A 158 4.60 -14.36 11.02
CA LYS A 158 5.79 -14.80 11.77
C LYS A 158 7.12 -14.37 11.15
N SER A 159 7.17 -14.15 9.84
CA SER A 159 8.34 -13.60 9.14
C SER A 159 8.29 -12.08 8.94
N ALA A 160 7.32 -11.39 9.54
CA ALA A 160 7.10 -9.96 9.37
C ALA A 160 7.36 -9.15 10.64
N THR A 161 8.01 -8.01 10.49
CA THR A 161 8.10 -6.96 11.51
C THR A 161 7.12 -5.84 11.17
N PHE A 162 6.22 -5.52 12.10
CA PHE A 162 5.26 -4.42 11.95
C PHE A 162 5.76 -3.13 12.60
N THR A 163 5.73 -2.02 11.87
CA THR A 163 6.11 -0.70 12.37
C THR A 163 5.02 0.34 12.10
N CYS A 164 4.95 1.37 12.96
CA CYS A 164 4.02 2.49 12.80
C CYS A 164 4.81 3.80 12.72
N LEU A 165 5.40 4.07 11.54
CA LEU A 165 6.30 5.20 11.31
C LEU A 165 5.87 6.00 10.07
N PRO A 166 6.24 7.30 9.98
CA PRO A 166 6.25 8.02 8.72
C PRO A 166 7.06 7.24 7.67
N PHE A 167 6.58 7.21 6.42
CA PHE A 167 7.22 6.41 5.36
C PHE A 167 8.67 6.84 5.15
N GLU A 168 9.00 8.10 5.35
CA GLU A 168 10.35 8.65 5.24
C GLU A 168 11.34 7.98 6.18
N ASP A 169 10.89 7.62 7.38
CA ASP A 169 11.74 6.96 8.37
C ASP A 169 11.98 5.49 8.00
N ILE A 170 11.08 4.87 7.23
CA ILE A 170 11.31 3.55 6.63
C ILE A 170 12.39 3.64 5.55
N PHE A 171 12.35 4.67 4.70
CA PHE A 171 13.38 4.86 3.66
C PHE A 171 14.78 5.11 4.25
N LYS A 172 14.90 5.74 5.44
CA LYS A 172 16.19 5.91 6.13
C LYS A 172 16.81 4.59 6.59
N GLN A 173 16.00 3.55 6.76
CA GLN A 173 16.42 2.21 7.22
C GLN A 173 16.67 1.24 6.06
N ALA A 174 16.58 1.72 4.81
CA ALA A 174 16.78 0.91 3.62
C ALA A 174 18.23 0.37 3.57
N ARG A 175 18.35 -0.93 3.30
CA ARG A 175 19.64 -1.63 3.23
C ARG A 175 19.65 -2.66 2.11
N LYS A 176 20.84 -2.99 1.60
CA LYS A 176 21.03 -4.03 0.57
C LYS A 176 20.38 -5.36 0.99
N GLY A 177 19.93 -6.13 0.00
CA GLY A 177 19.13 -7.35 0.21
C GLY A 177 17.63 -7.08 0.36
N GLN A 178 17.20 -5.81 0.33
CA GLN A 178 15.79 -5.42 0.35
C GLN A 178 15.26 -5.05 -1.03
N VAL A 179 13.94 -5.15 -1.17
CA VAL A 179 13.14 -4.45 -2.18
C VAL A 179 12.03 -3.68 -1.47
N ILE A 180 11.76 -2.44 -1.91
CA ILE A 180 10.69 -1.61 -1.33
C ILE A 180 9.52 -1.56 -2.31
N TYR A 181 8.31 -1.89 -1.83
CA TYR A 181 7.07 -1.70 -2.57
C TYR A 181 6.20 -0.62 -1.92
N CYS A 182 5.87 0.42 -2.68
CA CYS A 182 5.06 1.53 -2.21
C CYS A 182 3.70 1.57 -2.92
N ASP A 183 2.63 1.46 -2.14
CA ASP A 183 1.25 1.67 -2.58
C ASP A 183 0.61 2.85 -1.83
N PRO A 184 1.06 4.09 -2.10
CA PRO A 184 0.58 5.26 -1.36
C PRO A 184 -0.91 5.53 -1.64
N PRO A 185 -1.59 6.34 -0.81
CA PRO A 185 -2.89 6.88 -1.17
C PRO A 185 -2.83 7.61 -2.52
N TYR A 186 -3.66 7.18 -3.47
CA TYR A 186 -3.61 7.68 -4.85
C TYR A 186 -4.04 9.14 -4.98
N PHE A 187 -3.46 9.82 -5.97
CA PHE A 187 -3.84 11.17 -6.34
C PHE A 187 -5.30 11.21 -6.89
N PRO A 188 -6.13 12.19 -6.52
CA PRO A 188 -7.49 12.31 -7.07
C PRO A 188 -7.48 12.47 -8.59
N LEU A 189 -8.40 11.79 -9.29
CA LEU A 189 -8.46 11.79 -10.76
C LEU A 189 -9.12 13.06 -11.36
N SER A 190 -9.72 13.95 -10.56
CA SER A 190 -10.40 15.16 -11.08
C SER A 190 -9.87 16.45 -10.44
N GLN A 191 -9.58 17.45 -11.28
CA GLN A 191 -9.19 18.81 -10.85
C GLN A 191 -10.26 19.51 -9.99
N SER A 192 -11.55 19.16 -10.14
CA SER A 192 -12.61 19.66 -9.25
C SER A 192 -12.51 19.15 -7.82
N ALA A 193 -11.84 18.02 -7.59
CA ALA A 193 -11.48 17.53 -6.26
C ALA A 193 -10.14 18.11 -5.76
N SER A 194 -9.29 18.61 -6.68
CA SER A 194 -8.02 19.26 -6.33
C SER A 194 -8.18 20.71 -5.89
N PHE A 195 -9.28 21.38 -6.24
CA PHE A 195 -9.50 22.81 -5.92
C PHE A 195 -10.36 23.07 -4.67
N THR A 196 -11.01 22.06 -4.09
CA THR A 196 -11.90 22.22 -2.91
C THR A 196 -11.51 21.40 -1.67
N SER A 197 -10.27 20.90 -1.60
CA SER A 197 -9.76 20.33 -0.35
C SER A 197 -8.33 20.82 -0.07
N TYR A 198 -8.24 22.06 0.40
CA TYR A 198 -7.02 22.55 1.04
C TYR A 198 -6.63 21.60 2.18
N ALA A 199 -5.42 21.07 2.02
CA ALA A 199 -4.54 20.44 2.97
C ALA A 199 -4.87 20.71 4.45
N LYS A 200 -5.01 19.64 5.24
CA LYS A 200 -4.62 19.66 6.66
C LYS A 200 -4.35 18.31 7.33
N ALA A 201 -4.57 17.15 6.68
CA ALA A 201 -4.27 15.84 7.28
C ALA A 201 -4.20 14.65 6.29
N GLY A 202 -3.61 14.80 5.10
CA GLY A 202 -3.62 13.73 4.09
C GLY A 202 -2.41 13.71 3.16
N PHE A 203 -2.24 12.59 2.45
CA PHE A 203 -1.17 12.36 1.48
C PHE A 203 -1.40 13.18 0.21
N ASN A 204 -0.73 14.32 0.10
CA ASN A 204 -0.95 15.32 -0.95
C ASN A 204 0.09 15.20 -2.09
N PHE A 205 0.09 16.13 -3.05
CA PHE A 205 1.06 16.14 -4.15
C PHE A 205 2.51 16.27 -3.66
N GLU A 206 2.75 17.05 -2.61
CA GLU A 206 4.08 17.21 -2.00
C GLU A 206 4.56 15.88 -1.39
N SER A 207 3.68 15.15 -0.68
CA SER A 207 3.99 13.80 -0.17
C SER A 207 4.29 12.81 -1.31
N GLN A 208 3.52 12.88 -2.42
CA GLN A 208 3.77 12.07 -3.62
C GLN A 208 5.14 12.39 -4.24
N SER A 209 5.48 13.67 -4.36
CA SER A 209 6.78 14.13 -4.88
C SER A 209 7.93 13.70 -3.97
N LYS A 210 7.77 13.87 -2.66
CA LYS A 210 8.75 13.42 -1.66
C LYS A 210 8.99 11.91 -1.72
N LEU A 211 7.92 11.12 -1.85
CA LEU A 211 8.00 9.67 -2.02
C LEU A 211 8.77 9.28 -3.29
N ALA A 212 8.47 9.91 -4.43
CA ALA A 212 9.17 9.64 -5.69
C ALA A 212 10.67 9.99 -5.60
N ASN A 213 11.00 11.12 -4.96
CA ASN A 213 12.39 11.54 -4.75
C ASN A 213 13.14 10.57 -3.82
N LEU A 214 12.52 10.13 -2.72
CA LEU A 214 13.09 9.12 -1.84
C LEU A 214 13.30 7.80 -2.56
N ALA A 215 12.33 7.34 -3.35
CA ALA A 215 12.46 6.13 -4.14
C ALA A 215 13.66 6.17 -5.10
N LYS A 216 13.79 7.28 -5.85
CA LYS A 216 14.92 7.52 -6.75
C LYS A 216 16.26 7.52 -6.00
N LYS A 217 16.33 8.28 -4.90
CA LYS A 217 17.54 8.43 -4.07
C LYS A 217 17.97 7.09 -3.48
N THR A 218 17.03 6.35 -2.90
CA THR A 218 17.27 5.03 -2.33
C THR A 218 17.80 4.05 -3.38
N ALA A 219 17.18 4.00 -4.56
CA ALA A 219 17.67 3.16 -5.65
C ALA A 219 19.09 3.54 -6.09
N SER A 220 19.38 4.83 -6.30
CA SER A 220 20.68 5.27 -6.80
C SER A 220 21.81 5.23 -5.78
N GLU A 221 21.54 5.53 -4.51
CA GLU A 221 22.57 5.70 -3.47
C GLU A 221 22.79 4.45 -2.63
N THR A 222 21.72 3.71 -2.31
CA THR A 222 21.80 2.50 -1.47
C THR A 222 21.79 1.20 -2.27
N GLY A 223 21.40 1.26 -3.55
CA GLY A 223 21.26 0.08 -4.40
C GLY A 223 20.03 -0.76 -4.09
N VAL A 224 19.05 -0.22 -3.37
CA VAL A 224 17.79 -0.90 -3.02
C VAL A 224 16.73 -0.57 -4.07
N PRO A 225 16.21 -1.54 -4.84
CA PRO A 225 15.16 -1.28 -5.81
C PRO A 225 13.85 -0.84 -5.15
N VAL A 226 13.16 0.11 -5.78
CA VAL A 226 11.88 0.64 -5.27
C VAL A 226 10.81 0.58 -6.37
N LEU A 227 9.73 -0.15 -6.11
CA LEU A 227 8.58 -0.27 -6.99
C LEU A 227 7.39 0.53 -6.42
N LEU A 228 6.83 1.44 -7.21
CA LEU A 228 5.64 2.21 -6.82
C LEU A 228 4.44 1.84 -7.69
N SER A 229 3.24 1.79 -7.09
CA SER A 229 1.96 1.76 -7.81
C SER A 229 1.20 3.06 -7.67
N ASN A 230 0.57 3.52 -8.75
CA ASN A 230 -0.31 4.69 -8.74
C ASN A 230 -1.29 4.70 -9.93
N HIS A 231 -2.11 5.73 -10.02
CA HIS A 231 -2.83 6.09 -11.23
C HIS A 231 -1.88 6.51 -12.36
N ASP A 232 -2.17 6.08 -13.58
CA ASP A 232 -1.43 6.50 -14.75
C ASP A 232 -1.95 7.84 -15.28
N THR A 233 -1.44 8.93 -14.69
CA THR A 233 -1.75 10.32 -15.09
C THR A 233 -0.49 11.05 -15.56
N PRO A 234 -0.62 12.14 -16.35
CA PRO A 234 0.53 12.94 -16.76
C PRO A 234 1.37 13.44 -15.59
N ASP A 235 0.75 13.86 -14.48
CA ASP A 235 1.48 14.37 -13.32
C ASP A 235 2.21 13.27 -12.56
N VAL A 236 1.61 12.08 -12.40
CA VAL A 236 2.30 10.92 -11.84
C VAL A 236 3.48 10.50 -12.71
N ARG A 237 3.33 10.53 -14.05
CA ARG A 237 4.45 10.22 -14.96
C ARG A 237 5.62 11.19 -14.81
N LYS A 238 5.35 12.48 -14.61
CA LYS A 238 6.40 13.47 -14.32
C LYS A 238 7.13 13.13 -13.02
N LEU A 239 6.39 12.78 -11.96
CA LEU A 239 6.98 12.38 -10.67
C LEU A 239 7.89 11.14 -10.82
N TYR A 240 7.53 10.20 -11.69
CA TYR A 240 8.27 8.94 -11.88
C TYR A 240 9.33 9.00 -12.99
N THR A 241 9.79 10.19 -13.35
CA THR A 241 10.88 10.37 -14.32
C THR A 241 12.16 9.67 -13.87
N GLY A 242 12.69 8.79 -14.73
CA GLY A 242 13.87 7.97 -14.45
C GLY A 242 13.56 6.56 -13.92
N ALA A 243 12.29 6.23 -13.69
CA ALA A 243 11.86 4.85 -13.43
C ALA A 243 11.57 4.09 -14.72
N LYS A 244 11.67 2.75 -14.68
CA LYS A 244 11.07 1.87 -15.69
C LYS A 244 9.57 1.78 -15.43
N VAL A 245 8.78 2.37 -16.32
CA VAL A 245 7.33 2.54 -16.16
C VAL A 245 6.56 1.49 -16.97
N LYS A 246 5.59 0.82 -16.34
CA LYS A 246 4.67 -0.13 -16.96
C LYS A 246 3.22 0.24 -16.66
N SER A 247 2.44 0.48 -17.71
CA SER A 247 1.01 0.77 -17.62
C SER A 247 0.16 -0.47 -17.83
N PHE A 248 -0.99 -0.53 -17.17
CA PHE A 248 -1.99 -1.58 -17.38
C PHE A 248 -3.39 -1.06 -17.02
N GLU A 249 -4.41 -1.70 -17.57
CA GLU A 249 -5.81 -1.34 -17.31
C GLU A 249 -6.38 -2.15 -16.15
N VAL A 250 -7.12 -1.46 -15.28
CA VAL A 250 -7.86 -2.11 -14.20
C VAL A 250 -9.35 -1.83 -14.30
N LYS A 251 -10.14 -2.88 -14.07
CA LYS A 251 -11.59 -2.76 -13.88
C LYS A 251 -11.83 -2.34 -12.43
N ARG A 252 -12.29 -1.10 -12.20
CA ARG A 252 -12.78 -0.71 -10.87
C ARG A 252 -14.25 -1.12 -10.74
N THR A 253 -14.56 -1.90 -9.70
CA THR A 253 -15.93 -2.33 -9.39
C THR A 253 -16.71 -1.27 -8.62
N ILE A 254 -16.06 -0.19 -8.18
CA ILE A 254 -16.68 0.86 -7.35
C ILE A 254 -17.09 2.03 -8.25
N SER A 255 -18.25 1.93 -8.88
CA SER A 255 -19.00 3.10 -9.33
C SER A 255 -20.46 2.98 -8.91
N ARG A 256 -21.05 4.10 -8.47
CA ARG A 256 -22.43 4.19 -7.96
C ARG A 256 -23.49 3.96 -9.07
N ASN A 257 -23.06 3.92 -10.34
CA ASN A 257 -23.92 3.74 -11.51
C ASN A 257 -23.40 2.57 -12.36
N GLY A 258 -24.17 1.48 -12.45
CA GLY A 258 -23.83 0.27 -13.20
C GLY A 258 -23.53 0.48 -14.69
N ALA A 259 -23.88 1.64 -15.26
CA ALA A 259 -23.64 2.03 -16.64
C ALA A 259 -22.27 2.68 -16.93
N LYS A 260 -21.47 3.02 -15.89
CA LYS A 260 -20.10 3.56 -16.08
C LYS A 260 -19.07 2.68 -15.37
N ARG A 261 -18.76 1.52 -15.97
CA ARG A 261 -17.53 0.76 -15.67
C ARG A 261 -16.37 1.40 -16.44
N THR A 262 -15.86 2.53 -15.98
CA THR A 262 -14.69 3.17 -16.57
C THR A 262 -13.44 2.35 -16.23
N ARG A 263 -12.72 1.91 -17.27
CA ARG A 263 -11.36 1.36 -17.09
C ARG A 263 -10.46 2.51 -16.68
N VAL A 264 -9.73 2.34 -15.58
CA VAL A 264 -8.72 3.31 -15.16
C VAL A 264 -7.36 2.71 -15.49
N LYS A 265 -6.44 3.52 -16.01
CA LYS A 265 -5.06 3.10 -16.20
C LYS A 265 -4.32 3.25 -14.87
N GLU A 266 -3.64 2.20 -14.47
CA GLU A 266 -2.69 2.22 -13.35
C GLU A 266 -1.28 1.99 -13.88
N VAL A 267 -0.31 2.41 -13.07
CA VAL A 267 1.10 2.40 -13.42
C VAL A 267 1.91 1.70 -12.33
N LEU A 268 2.89 0.90 -12.74
CA LEU A 268 3.99 0.46 -11.91
C LEU A 268 5.27 1.18 -12.36
N ALA A 269 5.97 1.81 -11.43
CA ALA A 269 7.22 2.52 -11.68
C ALA A 269 8.34 1.91 -10.85
N LEU A 270 9.31 1.28 -11.51
CA LEU A 270 10.47 0.68 -10.87
C LEU A 270 11.68 1.61 -10.97
N PHE A 271 12.13 2.12 -9.83
CA PHE A 271 13.47 2.71 -9.70
C PHE A 271 14.46 1.59 -9.38
N SER A 272 15.38 1.34 -10.30
CA SER A 272 16.44 0.35 -10.12
C SER A 272 17.76 1.05 -9.77
N PRO A 273 18.69 0.34 -9.11
CA PRO A 273 20.07 0.78 -9.00
C PRO A 273 20.63 1.14 -10.38
N ILE A 274 21.44 2.18 -10.45
CA ILE A 274 22.13 2.54 -11.69
C ILE A 274 23.15 1.43 -11.96
N ASP A 275 23.01 0.71 -13.08
CA ASP A 275 24.06 -0.18 -13.55
C ASP A 275 25.29 0.68 -13.88
N LEU A 276 26.30 0.64 -13.00
CA LEU A 276 27.56 1.34 -13.21
C LEU A 276 28.31 0.85 -14.47
N ASN A 277 27.89 -0.27 -15.04
CA ASN A 277 28.45 -0.84 -16.27
C ASN A 277 27.94 -0.17 -17.56
N GLU A 278 26.83 0.58 -17.55
CA GLU A 278 26.37 1.30 -18.75
C GLU A 278 27.12 2.64 -18.97
N LYS A 279 27.94 3.08 -18.01
CA LYS A 279 28.73 4.33 -18.10
C LYS A 279 30.12 4.18 -18.74
N VAL A 280 30.51 2.99 -19.22
CA VAL A 280 31.79 2.78 -19.91
C VAL A 280 31.56 2.53 -21.41
N ILE A 281 30.88 3.47 -22.07
CA ILE A 281 31.13 3.73 -23.49
C ILE A 281 31.57 5.18 -23.57
N ARG A 282 32.85 5.42 -23.25
CA ARG A 282 33.51 6.69 -23.61
C ARG A 282 33.67 6.67 -25.13
N PRO A 283 33.35 7.76 -25.86
CA PRO A 283 33.83 7.90 -27.22
C PRO A 283 35.36 7.89 -27.18
N SER A 284 35.99 7.00 -27.94
CA SER A 284 37.44 7.01 -28.12
C SER A 284 37.89 8.38 -28.64
N PRO A 285 38.84 9.06 -28.00
CA PRO A 285 39.54 10.17 -28.61
C PRO A 285 40.61 9.57 -29.53
N ASN A 286 40.44 9.74 -30.85
CA ASN A 286 41.50 9.86 -31.84
C ASN A 286 40.90 9.82 -33.25
N ASN A 287 40.98 10.92 -33.98
CA ASN A 287 42.14 11.05 -34.86
C ASN A 287 42.34 12.50 -35.30
N GLU A 288 43.58 12.93 -35.11
CA GLU A 288 44.16 14.16 -35.58
C GLU A 288 44.04 14.30 -37.10
N SER A 289 43.91 15.56 -37.50
CA SER A 289 44.05 16.05 -38.86
C SER A 289 45.48 15.80 -39.39
N PRO A 290 45.62 15.55 -40.69
CA PRO A 290 46.79 16.03 -41.41
C PRO A 290 46.41 17.17 -42.35
N ARG A 291 47.02 18.33 -42.09
CA ARG A 291 47.28 19.35 -43.10
C ARG A 291 48.08 18.73 -44.26
N THR A 292 47.62 18.95 -45.48
CA THR A 292 48.45 19.00 -46.70
C THR A 292 47.69 19.81 -47.75
N LYS A 293 48.12 21.04 -48.02
CA LYS A 293 49.01 21.48 -49.13
C LYS A 293 48.22 21.82 -50.42
N THR A 294 48.28 23.11 -50.72
CA THR A 294 48.20 23.78 -52.04
C THR A 294 48.66 22.91 -53.22
N VAL A 295 47.94 22.96 -54.36
CA VAL A 295 48.46 23.23 -55.73
C VAL A 295 47.26 23.52 -56.67
N LEU A 296 47.37 24.66 -57.38
CA LEU A 296 46.63 25.20 -58.55
C LEU A 296 45.14 25.54 -58.41
#